data_AF-A0A7D7XB81-F1
#
_entry.id   AF-A0A7D7XB81-F1
#
_cell.length_a   1.000
_cell.length_b   1.000
_cell.length_c   1.000
_cell.angle_alpha   90.00
_cell.angle_beta   90.00
_cell.angle_gamma   90.00
#
_symmetry.space_group_name_H-M   'P 1'
#
loop_
_entity.id
_entity.type
_entity.pdbx_description
1 polymer ?
#
loop_
_entity_poly.entity_id
_entity_poly.type
_entity_poly.pdbx_seq_one_letter_code
_entity_poly.pdbx_strand_id
1 'polypeptide(L)' 'MRSEVIFRASEAIGNRYKLCQTVAKATRRLHIGTQEMTHTINNAFVRIAAGANQPPVPEAV' A
#
# COMPACT_ATOMS: atom_id res chain seq x y z
N MET A 1 12.83 7.90 -5.95
CA MET A 1 11.65 8.41 -5.22
C MET A 1 10.62 7.31 -4.94
N ARG A 2 10.13 6.56 -5.93
CA ARG A 2 9.24 5.40 -5.71
C ARG A 2 9.86 4.31 -4.81
N SER A 3 11.16 4.08 -4.92
CA SER A 3 11.93 3.13 -4.11
C SER A 3 11.87 3.44 -2.62
N GLU A 4 11.94 4.73 -2.24
CA GLU A 4 11.87 5.18 -0.85
C GLU A 4 10.49 4.90 -0.24
N VAL A 5 9.42 5.21 -0.98
CA VAL A 5 8.05 4.99 -0.49
C VAL A 5 7.76 3.49 -0.35
N ILE A 6 8.26 2.65 -1.26
CA ILE A 6 8.15 1.20 -1.17
C ILE A 6 8.93 0.68 0.05
N PHE A 7 10.14 1.19 0.29
CA PHE A 7 10.95 0.83 1.45
C PHE A 7 10.22 1.15 2.76
N ARG A 8 9.73 2.37 2.93
CA ARG A 8 8.99 2.79 4.13
C ARG A 8 7.67 2.02 4.30
N ALA A 9 6.95 1.74 3.22
CA ALA A 9 5.76 0.89 3.27
C ALA A 9 6.09 -0.56 3.65
N SER A 10 7.27 -1.05 3.23
CA SER A 10 7.76 -2.37 3.61
C SER A 10 8.15 -2.44 5.09
N GLU A 11 8.79 -1.41 5.64
CA GLU A 11 9.06 -1.31 7.08
C GLU A 11 7.75 -1.27 7.90
N ALA A 12 6.74 -0.55 7.41
CA ALA A 12 5.45 -0.44 8.11
C ALA A 12 4.65 -1.76 8.20
N ILE A 13 4.84 -2.70 7.26
CA ILE A 13 4.11 -3.99 7.23
C ILE A 13 5.00 -5.17 7.65
N GLY A 14 6.32 -5.09 7.47
CA GLY A 14 7.31 -6.12 7.80
C GLY A 14 7.27 -7.39 6.92
N ASN A 15 6.13 -7.70 6.31
CA ASN A 15 5.94 -8.85 5.42
C ASN A 15 5.65 -8.41 3.97
N ARG A 16 6.53 -8.79 3.04
CA ARG A 16 6.46 -8.41 1.62
C ARG A 16 5.20 -8.93 0.91
N TYR A 17 4.71 -10.12 1.26
CA TYR A 17 3.47 -10.66 0.68
C TYR A 17 2.25 -9.89 1.15
N LYS A 18 2.21 -9.55 2.44
CA LYS A 18 1.14 -8.72 3.03
C LYS A 18 1.17 -7.30 2.47
N LEU A 19 2.36 -6.75 2.19
CA LEU A 19 2.52 -5.48 1.48
C LEU A 19 1.87 -5.53 0.10
N CYS A 20 2.19 -6.54 -0.73
CA CYS A 20 1.61 -6.69 -2.05
C CYS A 20 0.07 -6.79 -2.02
N GLN A 21 -0.48 -7.57 -1.08
CA GLN A 21 -1.93 -7.69 -0.93
C GLN A 21 -2.59 -6.38 -0.51
N THR A 22 -1.96 -5.66 0.42
CA THR A 22 -2.45 -4.37 0.93
C THR A 22 -2.44 -3.31 -0.16
N VAL A 23 -1.34 -3.23 -0.92
CA VAL A 23 -1.21 -2.32 -2.06
C VAL A 23 -2.25 -2.66 -3.12
N ALA A 24 -2.47 -3.93 -3.45
CA ALA A 24 -3.49 -4.32 -4.42
C ALA A 24 -4.90 -3.91 -3.98
N LYS A 25 -5.23 -4.09 -2.68
CA LYS A 25 -6.51 -3.67 -2.12
C LYS A 25 -6.67 -2.15 -2.11
N ALA A 26 -5.61 -1.43 -1.73
CA ALA A 26 -5.57 0.03 -1.72
C ALA A 26 -5.74 0.61 -3.13
N THR A 27 -5.00 0.09 -4.11
CA THR A 27 -5.09 0.51 -5.51
C THR A 27 -6.50 0.32 -6.06
N ARG A 28 -7.16 -0.81 -5.80
CA ARG A 28 -8.56 -1.03 -6.23
C ARG A 28 -9.55 -0.04 -5.61
N ARG A 29 -9.32 0.41 -4.37
CA ARG A 29 -10.16 1.41 -3.70
C ARG A 29 -9.90 2.84 -4.19
N LEU A 30 -8.67 3.11 -4.62
CA LEU A 30 -8.23 4.44 -5.06
C LEU A 30 -8.44 4.68 -6.55
N HIS A 31 -8.50 3.59 -7.33
CA HIS A 31 -8.66 3.68 -8.77
C HIS A 31 -10.10 4.10 -9.12
N ILE A 32 -10.25 5.35 -9.54
CA ILE A 32 -11.44 5.87 -10.21
C ILE A 32 -11.06 6.02 -11.67
N GLY A 33 -11.85 5.43 -12.59
CA GLY A 33 -11.44 4.95 -13.92
C GLY A 33 -10.79 5.92 -14.92
N THR A 34 -10.55 7.18 -14.56
CA THR A 34 -9.79 8.14 -15.37
C THR A 34 -8.37 8.40 -14.85
N GLN A 35 -7.96 7.80 -13.72
CA GLN A 35 -6.62 7.99 -13.16
C GLN A 35 -5.58 7.02 -13.73
N GLU A 36 -4.40 7.56 -14.02
CA GLU A 36 -3.20 6.80 -14.37
C GLU A 36 -2.89 5.76 -13.29
N MET A 37 -2.75 4.48 -13.69
CA MET A 37 -2.54 3.38 -12.74
C MET A 37 -1.26 3.56 -11.94
N THR A 38 -0.21 4.10 -12.55
CA THR A 38 1.09 4.30 -11.88
C THR A 38 0.95 5.31 -10.74
N HIS A 39 0.19 6.38 -10.98
CA HIS A 39 -0.10 7.39 -9.98
C HIS A 39 -0.93 6.80 -8.82
N THR A 40 -1.93 5.98 -9.15
CA THR A 40 -2.78 5.31 -8.16
C THR A 40 -1.96 4.37 -7.25
N ILE A 41 -1.07 3.58 -7.83
CA ILE A 41 -0.19 2.66 -7.10
C ILE A 41 0.77 3.42 -6.19
N ASN A 42 1.38 4.52 -6.68
CA ASN A 42 2.25 5.34 -5.86
C ASN A 42 1.48 5.97 -4.69
N ASN A 43 0.24 6.43 -4.91
CA ASN A 43 -0.62 6.95 -3.86
C ASN A 43 -0.93 5.88 -2.80
N ALA A 44 -1.19 4.64 -3.23
CA ALA A 44 -1.38 3.51 -2.33
C ALA A 44 -0.16 3.29 -1.42
N PHE A 45 1.06 3.29 -1.98
CA PHE A 45 2.29 3.17 -1.19
C PHE A 45 2.47 4.33 -0.21
N VAL A 46 2.21 5.57 -0.62
CA VAL A 46 2.30 6.75 0.27
C VAL A 46 1.33 6.62 1.44
N ARG A 47 0.09 6.20 1.19
CA ARG A 47 -0.92 6.01 2.25
C ARG A 47 -0.56 4.88 3.21
N ILE A 48 0.06 3.80 2.71
CA ILE A 48 0.52 2.69 3.55
C ILE A 48 1.71 3.13 4.41
N ALA A 49 2.68 3.82 3.84
CA ALA A 49 3.83 4.37 4.58
C ALA A 49 3.41 5.41 5.65
N ALA A 50 2.32 6.14 5.41
CA ALA A 50 1.72 7.08 6.36
C ALA A 50 0.82 6.42 7.41
N GLY A 51 0.65 5.09 7.39
CA GLY A 51 -0.20 4.35 8.34
C GLY A 51 -1.71 4.44 8.06
N ALA A 52 -2.15 5.20 7.06
CA ALA A 52 -3.56 5.47 6.76
C ALA A 52 -4.32 4.25 6.17
N ASN A 53 -3.61 3.18 5.80
CA ASN A 53 -4.19 2.00 5.17
C ASN A 53 -3.57 0.71 5.71
N GLN A 54 -3.22 0.67 7.00
CA GLN A 54 -2.83 -0.58 7.63
C GLN A 54 -4.02 -1.56 7.54
N PRO A 55 -3.85 -2.76 6.96
CA PRO A 55 -4.82 -3.80 7.17
C PRO A 55 -4.85 -4.09 8.67
N PRO A 56 -6.03 -4.34 9.28
CA PRO A 56 -6.09 -4.80 10.65
C PRO A 56 -5.11 -5.96 10.80
N VAL A 57 -4.25 -5.89 11.81
CA VAL A 57 -3.35 -6.98 12.17
C VAL A 57 -4.25 -8.20 12.34
N PRO A 58 -4.06 -9.30 11.57
CA PRO A 58 -4.80 -10.51 11.88
C PRO A 58 -4.30 -10.97 13.25
N GLU A 59 -5.23 -11.01 14.21
CA GLU A 59 -5.08 -11.74 15.46
C GLU A 59 -4.40 -13.07 15.15
N ALA A 60 -3.34 -13.33 15.91
CA ALA A 60 -2.77 -14.66 16.00
C ALA A 60 -3.88 -15.60 16.50
N VAL A 61 -4.18 -16.63 15.70
CA VAL A 61 -4.83 -17.87 16.13
C VAL A 61 -3.84 -18.98 15.88
#